data_AF-A0A7V2J7C7-F1
#
_entry.id   AF-A0A7V2J7C7-F1
#
_cell.length_a   1.000
_cell.length_b   1.000
_cell.length_c   1.000
_cell.angle_alpha   90.00
_cell.angle_beta   90.00
_cell.angle_gamma   90.00
#
_symmetry.space_group_name_H-M   'P 1'
#
loop_
_entity.id
_entity.type
_entity.pdbx_description
1 polymer ?
#
loop_
_entity_poly.entity_id
_entity_poly.type
_entity_poly.pdbx_seq_one_letter_code
_entity_poly.pdbx_strand_id
1 'polypeptide(L)'
;MLKQRSNKTDPSRIMDIIAKSLELHDLNLPEISELLALDDPDLWSKVFDAARRVKEKVYGNRIVLFAPLYLSNECLNDCLYCGFRKGNKDAVRKTLTINEAVQEASLL
;
A
#
# COMPACT_ATOMS: atom_id res chain seq x y z
N MET A 1 16.53 5.95 -18.56
CA MET A 1 17.78 6.04 -17.78
C MET A 1 17.43 6.07 -16.29
N LEU A 2 17.37 4.90 -15.65
CA LEU A 2 17.36 4.84 -14.18
C LEU A 2 18.81 5.08 -13.74
N LYS A 3 19.06 6.22 -13.10
CA LYS A 3 20.38 6.56 -12.56
C LYS A 3 20.80 5.49 -11.54
N GLN A 4 22.10 5.21 -11.53
CA GLN A 4 22.78 4.14 -10.81
C GLN A 4 22.32 4.03 -9.34
N ARG A 5 21.88 2.82 -8.94
CA ARG A 5 21.75 2.41 -7.54
C ARG A 5 23.14 2.17 -6.96
N SER A 6 23.82 3.24 -6.59
CA SER A 6 25.02 3.13 -5.76
C SER A 6 25.26 4.47 -5.08
N ASN A 7 24.50 4.72 -4.02
CA ASN A 7 25.01 5.55 -2.95
C ASN A 7 24.88 4.71 -1.69
N LYS A 8 26.02 4.42 -1.06
CA LYS A 8 26.06 3.71 0.21
C LYS A 8 25.25 4.56 1.19
N THR A 9 24.06 4.11 1.55
CA THR A 9 23.14 4.89 2.36
C THR A 9 23.81 5.18 3.70
N ASP A 10 23.96 6.46 4.03
CA ASP A 10 24.54 6.88 5.31
C ASP A 10 23.57 6.50 6.44
N PRO A 11 23.94 5.60 7.37
CA PRO A 11 23.08 5.24 8.48
C PRO A 11 22.64 6.44 9.32
N SER A 12 23.49 7.47 9.47
CA SER A 12 23.15 8.67 10.22
C SER A 12 21.97 9.41 9.59
N ARG A 13 22.04 9.60 8.27
CA ARG A 13 20.98 10.24 7.50
C ARG A 13 19.64 9.51 7.63
N ILE A 14 19.66 8.19 7.63
CA ILE A 14 18.46 7.37 7.79
C ILE A 14 17.88 7.49 9.20
N MET A 15 18.74 7.56 10.22
CA MET A 15 18.29 7.82 11.58
C MET A 15 17.64 9.21 11.73
N ASP A 16 18.14 10.23 11.04
CA ASP A 16 17.53 11.57 11.04
C ASP A 16 16.14 11.56 10.41
N ILE A 17 15.97 10.86 9.29
CA ILE A 17 14.67 10.69 8.62
C ILE A 17 13.68 9.96 9.54
N ILE A 18 14.14 8.89 10.20
CA ILE A 18 13.33 8.16 11.17
C ILE A 18 12.93 9.07 12.34
N ALA A 19 13.87 9.84 12.91
CA ALA A 19 13.61 10.76 14.01
C ALA A 19 12.53 11.79 13.63
N LYS A 20 12.65 12.41 12.45
CA LYS A 20 11.64 13.31 11.89
C LYS A 20 10.26 12.66 11.79
N SER A 21 10.19 11.41 11.34
CA SER A 21 8.91 10.68 11.22
C SER A 21 8.26 10.39 12.58
N LEU A 22 9.04 10.14 13.63
CA LEU A 22 8.56 9.91 15.00
C LEU A 22 7.93 11.16 15.62
N GLU A 23 8.36 12.34 15.18
CA GLU A 23 7.75 13.63 15.52
C GLU A 23 6.44 13.90 14.75
N LEU A 24 6.04 13.00 13.84
CA LEU A 24 4.87 13.12 12.96
C LEU A 24 5.00 14.24 11.92
N HIS A 25 6.24 14.58 11.54
CA HIS A 25 6.51 15.50 10.44
C HIS A 25 6.53 14.75 9.09
N ASP A 26 6.01 15.38 8.05
CA ASP A 26 5.98 14.82 6.70
C ASP A 26 7.39 14.61 6.12
N LEU A 27 7.60 13.44 5.53
CA LEU A 27 8.80 13.14 4.76
C LEU A 27 8.67 13.67 3.33
N ASN A 28 9.72 14.28 2.81
CA ASN A 28 9.75 14.72 1.41
C ASN A 28 10.14 13.57 0.47
N LEU A 29 9.99 13.78 -0.85
CA LEU A 29 10.23 12.74 -1.85
C LEU A 29 11.66 12.15 -1.81
N PRO A 30 12.74 12.96 -1.70
CA PRO A 30 14.08 12.43 -1.46
C PRO A 30 14.20 11.52 -0.24
N GLU A 31 13.67 11.96 0.92
CA GLU A 31 13.72 11.18 2.17
C GLU A 31 12.99 9.84 2.03
N ILE A 32 11.82 9.83 1.39
CA ILE A 32 11.07 8.60 1.10
C ILE A 32 11.87 7.68 0.17
N SER A 33 12.47 8.25 -0.88
CA SER A 33 13.29 7.48 -1.82
C SER A 33 14.51 6.86 -1.16
N GLU A 34 15.13 7.55 -0.20
CA GLU A 34 16.26 7.03 0.58
C GLU A 34 15.84 5.83 1.44
N LEU A 35 14.67 5.89 2.11
CA LEU A 35 14.13 4.75 2.87
C LEU A 35 13.79 3.55 1.97
N LEU A 36 13.15 3.78 0.83
CA LEU A 36 12.77 2.72 -0.12
C LEU A 36 13.97 2.06 -0.81
N ALA A 37 15.12 2.72 -0.84
CA ALA A 37 16.35 2.23 -1.45
C ALA A 37 17.26 1.46 -0.45
N LEU A 38 16.82 1.27 0.80
CA LEU A 38 17.59 0.52 1.78
C LEU A 38 17.72 -0.97 1.39
N ASP A 39 18.94 -1.49 1.48
CA ASP A 39 19.25 -2.92 1.34
C ASP A 39 19.75 -3.54 2.67
N ASP A 40 19.97 -2.72 3.70
CA ASP A 40 20.46 -3.14 5.02
C ASP A 40 19.30 -3.63 5.91
N PRO A 41 19.27 -4.92 6.32
CA PRO A 41 18.22 -5.48 7.16
C PRO A 41 18.10 -4.82 8.54
N ASP A 42 19.21 -4.39 9.13
CA ASP A 42 19.21 -3.76 10.45
C ASP A 42 18.56 -2.37 10.38
N LEU A 43 18.83 -1.62 9.30
CA LEU A 43 18.15 -0.34 9.05
C LEU A 43 16.66 -0.55 8.76
N TRP A 44 16.28 -1.58 8.00
CA TRP A 44 14.88 -1.93 7.79
C TRP A 44 14.15 -2.25 9.10
N SER A 45 14.79 -2.97 10.03
CA SER A 45 14.22 -3.22 11.35
C SER A 45 13.88 -1.92 12.07
N LYS A 46 14.76 -0.91 12.00
CA LYS A 46 14.50 0.41 12.61
C LYS A 46 13.34 1.15 11.93
N VAL A 47 13.20 1.04 10.61
CA VAL A 47 12.06 1.60 9.88
C VAL A 47 10.75 0.94 10.33
N PHE A 48 10.71 -0.39 10.47
CA PHE A 48 9.52 -1.09 10.95
C PHE A 48 9.16 -0.72 12.39
N ASP A 49 10.17 -0.61 13.27
CA ASP A 49 9.95 -0.16 14.65
C ASP A 49 9.40 1.27 14.71
N ALA A 50 9.93 2.17 13.88
CA ALA A 50 9.43 3.54 13.78
C ALA A 50 7.99 3.57 13.26
N ALA A 51 7.69 2.83 12.19
CA ALA A 51 6.35 2.72 11.62
C ALA A 51 5.35 2.18 12.65
N ARG A 52 5.74 1.20 13.47
CA ARG A 52 4.92 0.68 14.57
C ARG A 52 4.62 1.76 15.60
N ARG A 53 5.63 2.51 16.06
CA ARG A 53 5.47 3.59 17.04
C ARG A 53 4.59 4.71 16.51
N VAL A 54 4.76 5.10 15.25
CA VAL A 54 3.89 6.09 14.58
C VAL A 54 2.45 5.59 14.52
N LYS A 55 2.25 4.33 14.09
CA LYS A 55 0.92 3.69 14.05
C LYS A 55 0.26 3.65 15.42
N GLU A 56 0.99 3.28 16.47
CA GLU A 56 0.49 3.25 17.85
C GLU A 56 0.19 4.66 18.38
N LYS A 57 1.04 5.65 18.11
CA LYS A 57 0.84 7.04 18.52
C LYS A 57 -0.40 7.68 17.89
N VAL A 58 -0.67 7.39 16.61
CA VAL A 58 -1.78 8.00 15.84
C VAL A 58 -3.07 7.17 15.95
N TYR A 59 -2.97 5.85 15.76
CA TYR A 59 -4.12 4.95 15.62
C TYR A 59 -4.30 4.01 16.81
N GLY A 60 -3.32 3.90 17.71
CA GLY A 60 -3.33 2.93 18.79
C GLY A 60 -3.40 1.49 18.27
N ASN A 61 -4.08 0.64 19.03
CA ASN A 61 -4.32 -0.76 18.65
C ASN A 61 -5.58 -0.96 17.79
N ARG A 62 -6.19 0.12 17.29
CA ARG A 62 -7.41 0.03 16.46
C ARG A 62 -7.09 -0.57 15.09
N ILE A 63 -7.94 -1.50 14.66
CA ILE A 63 -7.96 -2.07 13.32
C ILE A 63 -9.39 -1.93 12.80
N VAL A 64 -9.54 -1.30 11.63
CA VAL A 64 -10.84 -1.16 10.97
C VAL A 64 -11.03 -2.36 10.06
N LEU A 65 -12.16 -3.06 10.22
CA LEU A 65 -12.56 -4.16 9.35
C LEU A 65 -13.57 -3.66 8.32
N PHE A 66 -13.46 -4.15 7.08
CA PHE A 66 -14.40 -3.87 6.01
C PHE A 66 -14.52 -5.09 5.10
N ALA A 67 -15.66 -5.22 4.41
CA ALA A 67 -15.91 -6.29 3.44
C ALA A 67 -16.11 -5.67 2.04
N PRO A 68 -15.32 -6.07 1.02
CA PRO A 68 -15.50 -5.58 -0.34
C PRO A 68 -16.70 -6.27 -1.02
N LEU A 69 -17.55 -5.49 -1.68
CA LEU A 69 -18.66 -5.98 -2.52
C LEU A 69 -18.39 -5.66 -4.00
N TYR A 70 -18.07 -6.69 -4.78
CA TYR A 70 -17.90 -6.56 -6.23
C TYR A 70 -19.26 -6.62 -6.94
N LEU A 71 -19.76 -5.47 -7.40
CA LEU A 71 -21.04 -5.37 -8.10
C LEU A 71 -20.97 -5.83 -9.56
N SER A 72 -19.80 -5.73 -10.18
CA SER A 72 -19.58 -6.18 -11.55
C SER A 72 -18.11 -6.53 -11.77
N ASN A 73 -17.87 -7.48 -12.67
CA ASN A 73 -16.54 -7.78 -13.21
C ASN A 73 -16.41 -7.45 -14.70
N GLU A 74 -17.36 -6.72 -15.28
CA GLU A 74 -17.28 -6.20 -16.64
C GLU A 74 -16.38 -4.97 -16.69
N CYS A 75 -15.39 -4.98 -17.59
CA CYS A 75 -14.45 -3.87 -17.72
C CYS A 75 -14.09 -3.65 -19.18
N LEU A 76 -14.04 -2.39 -19.62
CA LEU A 76 -13.64 -2.00 -20.97
C LEU A 76 -12.12 -1.94 -21.15
N ASN A 77 -11.38 -1.83 -20.05
CA ASN A 77 -9.93 -1.73 -20.05
C ASN A 77 -9.28 -3.10 -20.25
N ASP A 78 -8.02 -3.08 -20.70
CA ASP A 78 -7.22 -4.29 -20.88
C ASP A 78 -5.91 -4.29 -20.08
N CYS A 79 -6.00 -3.93 -18.79
CA CYS A 79 -4.85 -3.85 -17.91
C CYS A 79 -4.16 -5.22 -17.78
N LEU A 80 -2.86 -5.28 -18.06
CA LEU A 80 -2.08 -6.54 -18.10
C LEU A 80 -2.06 -7.30 -16.78
N TYR A 81 -2.24 -6.60 -15.65
CA TYR A 81 -2.24 -7.17 -14.30
C TYR A 81 -3.64 -7.54 -13.78
N CYS A 82 -4.72 -7.22 -14.50
CA CYS A 82 -6.08 -7.32 -13.97
C CYS A 82 -6.83 -8.53 -14.53
N GLY A 83 -7.42 -9.35 -13.66
CA GLY A 83 -8.25 -10.49 -14.07
C GLY A 83 -9.55 -10.09 -14.77
N PHE A 84 -10.10 -8.90 -14.50
CA PHE A 84 -11.32 -8.38 -15.12
C PHE A 84 -11.09 -7.73 -16.49
N ARG A 85 -9.84 -7.66 -16.96
CA ARG A 85 -9.50 -7.11 -18.27
C ARG A 85 -10.38 -7.67 -19.39
N LYS A 86 -10.77 -6.87 -20.39
CA LYS A 86 -11.65 -7.30 -21.49
C LYS A 86 -11.08 -8.43 -22.35
N GLY A 87 -9.75 -8.55 -22.39
CA GLY A 87 -9.02 -9.57 -23.13
C GLY A 87 -9.11 -10.96 -22.49
N ASN A 88 -9.46 -11.05 -21.21
CA ASN A 88 -9.68 -12.33 -20.53
C ASN A 88 -11.03 -12.93 -20.96
N LYS A 89 -11.01 -13.86 -21.93
CA LYS A 89 -12.21 -14.52 -22.46
C LYS A 89 -12.68 -15.71 -21.63
N ASP A 90 -11.84 -16.20 -20.73
CA ASP A 90 -12.18 -17.32 -19.83
C ASP A 90 -12.99 -16.85 -18.61
N ALA A 91 -13.00 -15.55 -18.32
CA ALA A 91 -13.77 -14.98 -17.22
C ALA A 91 -15.28 -14.97 -17.52
N VAL A 92 -16.06 -15.61 -16.65
CA VAL A 92 -17.53 -15.49 -16.63
C VAL A 92 -17.90 -14.06 -16.20
N ARG A 93 -18.61 -13.35 -17.06
CA ARG A 93 -19.01 -11.97 -16.81
C ARG A 93 -20.34 -11.91 -16.06
N LYS A 94 -20.38 -11.10 -15.01
CA LYS A 94 -21.58 -10.84 -14.22
C LYS A 94 -21.59 -9.40 -13.74
N THR A 95 -22.74 -8.77 -13.90
CA THR A 95 -23.14 -7.53 -13.25
C THR A 95 -24.35 -7.86 -12.38
N LEU A 96 -24.26 -7.59 -11.09
CA LEU A 96 -25.37 -7.81 -10.16
C LEU A 96 -26.54 -6.89 -10.51
N THR A 97 -27.75 -7.42 -10.44
CA THR A 97 -28.96 -6.61 -10.36
C THR A 97 -29.00 -5.85 -9.03
N ILE A 98 -29.83 -4.81 -8.93
CA ILE A 98 -30.03 -4.06 -7.67
C ILE A 98 -30.46 -5.01 -6.54
N ASN A 99 -31.36 -5.95 -6.82
CA ASN A 99 -31.84 -6.90 -5.82
C ASN A 99 -30.72 -7.84 -5.34
N GLU A 100 -29.91 -8.37 -6.25
CA GLU A 100 -28.72 -9.17 -5.87
C GLU A 100 -27.72 -8.34 -5.06
N ALA A 101 -27.45 -7.09 -5.45
CA ALA A 101 -26.54 -6.22 -4.73
C ALA A 101 -27.02 -5.93 -3.30
N VAL A 102 -28.31 -5.66 -3.11
CA VAL A 102 -28.92 -5.47 -1.78
C VAL A 102 -28.87 -6.77 -0.97
N GLN A 103 -29.10 -7.92 -1.61
CA GLN A 103 -28.99 -9.22 -0.96
C GLN A 103 -27.56 -9.51 -0.51
N GLU A 104 -26.55 -9.25 -1.32
CA GLU A 104 -25.15 -9.42 -0.93
C GLU A 104 -24.77 -8.44 0.20
N ALA A 105 -25.21 -7.18 0.10
CA ALA A 105 -24.96 -6.18 1.13
C ALA A 105 -25.59 -6.52 2.49
N SER A 106 -26.69 -7.27 2.52
CA SER A 106 -27.31 -7.69 3.78
C SER A 106 -26.57 -8.82 4.50
N LEU A 107 -25.58 -9.43 3.85
CA LEU A 107 -24.70 -10.46 4.42
C LEU A 107 -23.40 -9.89 5.01
N LEU A 108 -23.14 -8.59 4.81
CA LEU A 108 -21.94 -7.88 5.31
C LEU A 108 -22.19 -7.30 6.71
#